data_AF-A0A522U2U2-F1
#
_entry.id   AF-A0A522U2U2-F1
#
_cell.length_a   1.000
_cell.length_b   1.000
_cell.length_c   1.000
_cell.angle_alpha   90.00
_cell.angle_beta   90.00
_cell.angle_gamma   90.00
#
_symmetry.space_group_name_H-M   'P 1'
#
loop_
_entity.id
_entity.type
_entity.pdbx_description
1 polymer ?
#
loop_
_entity_poly.entity_id
_entity_poly.type
_entity_poly.pdbx_seq_one_letter_code
_entity_poly.pdbx_strand_id
1 'polypeptide(L)'
;MRKLVIAAGTLLGVFIFSLALVMPAKAFYLNIPEYLKSFISRVTAQETTTVAPAPQTTQTTQPKPVQTYEPQPIKLNEPVSPYPQQTQTNQQPMNSDSTAWCMVNGVRMSGPCSNYPNAGGQGQPGDQQGGQQGGMREGDMKQMQRSIKQMESNLSRFKKMMVDAEKKGSAAPQEAKDNVIKLQAVIDSAKQAKTPEEMGDIDWSEMQNLSQALEETRRDVFEAAQRMDGMKRGMKGAEQGIKMFEKQLSKLAKQKIAVPAEVSDNLAKLKALIALVKNAKTWEEVEGAGVEDMGDMFQSLDQYREQLETLSRWPQTKRDINRQIAEMERGVKRAKTMAARLAKKGVDVSANLAQFEEAVNKLKAVRDEAAGKIEAGQGREGFDLLENDFFGQTDDAWQNMKIIDMMSNLGRFASEFKRDIAEGQRMIKTLQRKKIDVSELQDILGNAKAKGQEILDMIKGGDVDEDMIISIMEEMETYGQEFEQKFDELTGGGEDMPWEKGPKQFQEMKAPSVVSKYLPRKQSREMEGGPEGGPGQGPMNGGPQDSGPMNSGPMY
;
A
#
# COMPACT_ATOMS: atom_id res chain seq x y z
N MET A 1 62.77 -15.89 -44.57
CA MET A 1 63.01 -14.55 -45.14
C MET A 1 62.13 -13.54 -44.39
N ARG A 2 62.72 -12.42 -43.94
CA ARG A 2 62.11 -11.17 -43.38
C ARG A 2 61.21 -11.37 -42.13
N LYS A 3 61.64 -11.17 -40.87
CA LYS A 3 62.23 -10.01 -40.16
C LYS A 3 61.52 -8.68 -40.42
N LEU A 4 60.78 -8.19 -39.41
CA LEU A 4 60.64 -6.76 -39.14
C LEU A 4 60.78 -6.52 -37.63
N VAL A 5 61.63 -5.54 -37.31
CA VAL A 5 62.10 -5.07 -36.00
C VAL A 5 61.81 -3.58 -35.98
N ILE A 6 61.10 -3.05 -34.96
CA ILE A 6 61.12 -1.64 -34.48
C ILE A 6 60.63 -1.71 -33.01
N ALA A 7 61.47 -1.65 -31.98
CA ALA A 7 62.24 -0.54 -31.38
C ALA A 7 61.46 0.29 -30.33
N ALA A 8 62.00 0.19 -29.11
CA ALA A 8 61.94 0.98 -27.87
C ALA A 8 61.33 2.39 -27.86
N GLY A 9 60.70 2.72 -26.72
CA GLY A 9 60.33 4.09 -26.33
C GLY A 9 60.03 4.19 -24.82
N THR A 10 61.09 4.16 -24.01
CA THR A 10 61.08 4.39 -22.55
C THR A 10 60.85 5.87 -22.25
N LEU A 11 59.88 6.22 -21.39
CA LEU A 11 59.76 7.58 -20.84
C LEU A 11 59.44 7.51 -19.34
N LEU A 12 60.48 7.71 -18.54
CA LEU A 12 60.44 7.97 -17.11
C LEU A 12 59.74 9.32 -16.87
N GLY A 13 58.61 9.30 -16.18
CA GLY A 13 57.96 10.48 -15.62
C GLY A 13 58.01 10.43 -14.09
N VAL A 14 58.97 11.15 -13.51
CA VAL A 14 59.07 11.38 -12.06
C VAL A 14 57.99 12.39 -11.67
N PHE A 15 56.99 11.96 -10.90
CA PHE A 15 56.02 12.86 -10.26
C PHE A 15 56.18 12.78 -8.74
N ILE A 16 56.82 13.82 -8.20
CA ILE A 16 56.88 14.11 -6.77
C ILE A 16 55.56 14.82 -6.44
N PHE A 17 54.73 14.23 -5.58
CA PHE A 17 53.64 14.96 -4.92
C PHE A 17 53.67 14.74 -3.41
N SER A 18 53.69 15.87 -2.74
CA SER A 18 53.90 16.14 -1.33
C SER A 18 52.82 15.51 -0.44
N LEU A 19 53.24 14.86 0.65
CA LEU A 19 52.38 14.56 1.79
C LEU A 19 51.94 15.86 2.47
N ALA A 20 50.63 16.08 2.57
CA ALA A 20 50.03 17.03 3.48
C ALA A 20 48.93 16.34 4.31
N LEU A 21 49.14 16.37 5.63
CA LEU A 21 48.18 16.46 6.73
C LEU A 21 46.97 15.49 6.74
N VAL A 22 47.06 14.47 7.60
CA VAL A 22 45.92 13.68 8.09
C VAL A 22 45.31 14.39 9.30
N MET A 23 44.03 14.74 9.23
CA MET A 23 43.15 14.94 10.39
C MET A 23 42.18 13.75 10.51
N PRO A 24 41.77 13.35 11.72
CA PRO A 24 40.95 12.15 11.93
C PRO A 24 39.47 12.43 11.61
N ALA A 25 38.87 11.57 10.79
CA ALA A 25 37.42 11.54 10.56
C ALA A 25 36.75 10.68 11.63
N LYS A 26 35.71 11.27 12.24
CA LYS A 26 34.87 10.71 13.29
C LYS A 26 34.09 9.49 12.78
N ALA A 27 33.93 8.50 13.66
CA ALA A 27 33.09 7.32 13.48
C ALA A 27 31.66 7.69 13.06
N PHE A 28 31.22 7.13 11.93
CA PHE A 28 29.81 7.09 11.55
C PHE A 28 29.20 5.81 12.13
N TYR A 29 28.33 5.96 13.13
CA TYR A 29 27.37 4.92 13.50
C TYR A 29 26.28 4.88 12.43
N LEU A 30 26.19 3.77 11.69
CA LEU A 30 25.04 3.46 10.84
C LEU A 30 23.85 3.11 11.74
N ASN A 31 22.95 4.08 11.93
CA ASN A 31 21.67 3.83 12.57
C ASN A 31 20.77 3.11 11.54
N ILE A 32 20.71 1.78 11.61
CA ILE A 32 19.85 0.96 10.75
C ILE A 32 18.39 1.23 11.15
N PRO A 33 17.54 1.72 10.24
CA PRO A 33 16.15 2.03 10.55
C PRO A 33 15.37 0.76 10.93
N GLU A 34 14.54 0.85 11.98
CA GLU A 34 13.90 -0.32 12.62
C GLU A 34 13.08 -1.22 11.70
N TYR A 35 12.57 -0.72 10.57
CA TYR A 35 11.80 -1.54 9.63
C TYR A 35 12.62 -2.63 8.93
N LEU A 36 13.96 -2.55 8.94
CA LEU A 36 14.85 -3.59 8.43
C LEU A 36 15.10 -4.73 9.44
N LYS A 37 14.83 -4.52 10.74
CA LYS A 37 15.03 -5.56 11.77
C LYS A 37 13.94 -6.65 11.76
N SER A 38 12.75 -6.36 11.21
CA SER A 38 11.65 -7.33 11.18
C SER A 38 11.73 -8.35 10.04
N PHE A 39 12.61 -8.14 9.05
CA PHE A 39 12.76 -9.06 7.90
C PHE A 39 13.79 -10.18 8.14
N ILE A 40 14.74 -9.98 9.05
CA ILE A 40 15.86 -10.93 9.27
C ILE A 40 15.43 -12.15 10.10
N SER A 41 14.28 -12.12 10.77
CA SER A 41 13.88 -13.15 11.75
C SER A 41 12.95 -14.26 11.22
N ARG A 42 12.77 -14.42 9.90
CA ARG A 42 11.91 -15.48 9.32
C ARG A 42 12.51 -16.16 8.10
N VAL A 43 13.60 -16.90 8.29
CA VAL A 43 13.97 -17.99 7.37
C VAL A 43 14.39 -19.20 8.21
N THR A 44 13.45 -20.13 8.42
CA THR A 44 13.75 -21.50 8.85
C THR A 44 13.85 -22.37 7.61
N ALA A 45 15.05 -22.84 7.28
CA ALA A 45 15.28 -23.79 6.20
C ALA A 45 14.79 -25.20 6.59
N GLN A 46 13.96 -25.82 5.73
CA GLN A 46 13.65 -27.25 5.79
C GLN A 46 14.72 -28.00 4.99
N GLU A 47 15.49 -28.85 5.66
CA GLU A 47 16.44 -29.76 5.03
C GLU A 47 15.70 -30.84 4.23
N THR A 48 16.09 -31.04 2.96
CA THR A 48 15.68 -32.22 2.18
C THR A 48 16.89 -33.09 1.89
N THR A 49 16.73 -34.36 2.23
CA THR A 49 17.68 -35.47 2.13
C THR A 49 18.18 -35.75 0.72
N THR A 50 19.51 -35.87 0.60
CA THR A 50 20.29 -36.28 -0.56
C THR A 50 20.04 -37.75 -0.93
N VAL A 51 19.72 -38.03 -2.20
CA VAL A 51 19.65 -39.40 -2.75
C VAL A 51 20.80 -39.62 -3.75
N ALA A 52 21.54 -40.72 -3.56
CA ALA A 52 22.67 -41.18 -4.37
C ALA A 52 22.26 -41.66 -5.78
N PRO A 53 23.18 -41.69 -6.77
CA PRO A 53 22.86 -42.09 -8.13
C PRO A 53 22.84 -43.62 -8.32
N ALA A 54 21.87 -44.12 -9.08
CA ALA A 54 21.78 -45.53 -9.50
C ALA A 54 22.36 -45.75 -10.92
N PRO A 55 22.84 -46.96 -11.24
CA PRO A 55 23.60 -47.24 -12.46
C PRO A 55 22.72 -47.53 -13.69
N GLN A 56 23.31 -47.31 -14.87
CA GLN A 56 22.73 -47.54 -16.19
C GLN A 56 22.47 -49.04 -16.46
N THR A 57 21.29 -49.35 -17.00
CA THR A 57 21.08 -50.57 -17.80
C THR A 57 20.07 -50.31 -18.92
N THR A 58 20.48 -50.74 -20.12
CA THR A 58 19.73 -50.81 -21.37
C THR A 58 18.70 -51.93 -21.32
N GLN A 59 17.43 -51.66 -21.68
CA GLN A 59 16.59 -52.59 -22.44
C GLN A 59 15.29 -51.96 -22.96
N THR A 60 14.91 -52.45 -24.14
CA THR A 60 13.84 -52.01 -25.03
C THR A 60 12.49 -52.66 -24.68
N THR A 61 11.39 -51.99 -25.08
CA THR A 61 10.05 -52.47 -25.48
C THR A 61 8.79 -52.16 -24.62
N GLN A 62 7.84 -51.57 -25.37
CA GLN A 62 6.37 -51.50 -25.27
C GLN A 62 5.65 -50.49 -24.36
N PRO A 63 4.65 -49.75 -24.91
CA PRO A 63 3.87 -48.76 -24.17
C PRO A 63 2.69 -49.40 -23.41
N LYS A 64 2.52 -49.00 -22.15
CA LYS A 64 1.38 -49.34 -21.29
C LYS A 64 0.42 -48.13 -21.20
N PRO A 65 -0.91 -48.33 -21.05
CA PRO A 65 -1.91 -47.28 -21.25
C PRO A 65 -1.87 -46.21 -20.14
N VAL A 66 -2.17 -44.97 -20.55
CA VAL A 66 -2.33 -43.79 -19.70
C VAL A 66 -3.47 -44.01 -18.71
N GLN A 67 -3.16 -43.98 -17.40
CA GLN A 67 -4.17 -43.81 -16.36
C GLN A 67 -4.50 -42.32 -16.24
N THR A 68 -5.77 -42.00 -16.48
CA THR A 68 -6.39 -40.71 -16.15
C THR A 68 -6.44 -40.56 -14.63
N TYR A 69 -5.69 -39.60 -14.09
CA TYR A 69 -5.83 -39.17 -12.70
C TYR A 69 -6.97 -38.16 -12.59
N GLU A 70 -7.98 -38.52 -11.80
CA GLU A 70 -9.07 -37.64 -11.38
C GLU A 70 -8.57 -36.80 -10.18
N PRO A 71 -8.54 -35.45 -10.28
CA PRO A 71 -8.05 -34.63 -9.18
C PRO A 71 -9.10 -34.57 -8.06
N GLN A 72 -8.69 -34.97 -6.85
CA GLN A 72 -9.46 -34.77 -5.63
C GLN A 72 -9.47 -33.28 -5.23
N PRO A 73 -10.58 -32.74 -4.67
CA PRO A 73 -10.67 -31.35 -4.30
C PRO A 73 -9.78 -31.02 -3.09
N ILE A 74 -8.91 -30.03 -3.28
CA ILE A 74 -8.07 -29.41 -2.26
C ILE A 74 -8.99 -28.70 -1.25
N LYS A 75 -8.98 -29.15 0.01
CA LYS A 75 -9.55 -28.39 1.13
C LYS A 75 -8.62 -27.23 1.46
N LEU A 76 -9.08 -26.01 1.20
CA LEU A 76 -8.40 -24.78 1.57
C LEU A 76 -8.54 -24.57 3.09
N ASN A 77 -7.43 -24.68 3.82
CA ASN A 77 -7.33 -24.19 5.19
C ASN A 77 -7.03 -22.69 5.14
N GLU A 78 -7.95 -21.87 5.64
CA GLU A 78 -7.75 -20.42 5.78
C GLU A 78 -6.78 -20.11 6.93
N PRO A 79 -5.82 -19.18 6.72
CA PRO A 79 -4.96 -18.69 7.80
C PRO A 79 -5.67 -17.62 8.64
N VAL A 80 -5.67 -17.85 9.95
CA VAL A 80 -6.10 -16.89 10.97
C VAL A 80 -5.05 -15.78 11.07
N SER A 81 -5.44 -14.53 10.78
CA SER A 81 -4.61 -13.34 11.00
C SER A 81 -5.09 -12.57 12.24
N PRO A 82 -4.19 -12.16 13.15
CA PRO A 82 -4.54 -11.41 14.36
C PRO A 82 -4.37 -9.90 14.16
N TYR A 83 -5.44 -9.13 14.28
CA TYR A 83 -5.37 -7.68 14.53
C TYR A 83 -6.26 -7.28 15.72
N PRO A 84 -5.87 -6.26 16.49
CA PRO A 84 -6.38 -6.00 17.84
C PRO A 84 -7.73 -5.30 17.83
N GLN A 85 -8.62 -5.78 18.70
CA GLN A 85 -9.95 -5.23 18.94
C GLN A 85 -9.87 -3.83 19.57
N GLN A 86 -10.45 -2.84 18.89
CA GLN A 86 -11.00 -1.66 19.56
C GLN A 86 -12.41 -1.97 20.05
N THR A 87 -12.63 -1.69 21.32
CA THR A 87 -13.87 -1.87 22.06
C THR A 87 -15.02 -1.05 21.46
N GLN A 88 -16.01 -1.76 20.88
CA GLN A 88 -17.39 -1.27 20.78
C GLN A 88 -18.29 -2.22 21.56
N THR A 89 -18.82 -1.70 22.66
CA THR A 89 -19.84 -2.34 23.49
C THR A 89 -21.20 -2.32 22.81
N ASN A 90 -21.92 -3.44 22.94
CA ASN A 90 -23.35 -3.67 22.75
C ASN A 90 -23.91 -3.72 21.31
N GLN A 91 -23.99 -4.95 20.78
CA GLN A 91 -25.14 -5.38 19.98
C GLN A 91 -25.88 -6.50 20.71
N GLN A 92 -27.09 -6.18 21.17
CA GLN A 92 -28.14 -7.17 21.45
C GLN A 92 -28.97 -7.36 20.17
N PRO A 93 -29.58 -8.55 19.98
CA PRO A 93 -30.36 -8.86 18.79
C PRO A 93 -31.67 -8.07 18.81
N MET A 94 -31.91 -7.22 17.79
CA MET A 94 -33.23 -6.64 17.57
C MET A 94 -34.16 -7.70 16.98
N ASN A 95 -34.86 -8.36 17.90
CA ASN A 95 -36.11 -9.02 17.62
C ASN A 95 -37.13 -7.93 17.23
N SER A 96 -37.81 -8.09 16.11
CA SER A 96 -38.79 -7.15 15.60
C SER A 96 -40.05 -7.18 16.47
N ASP A 97 -40.03 -6.43 17.57
CA ASP A 97 -41.23 -6.10 18.33
C ASP A 97 -42.10 -5.17 17.47
N SER A 98 -43.17 -5.75 16.94
CA SER A 98 -44.30 -5.01 16.40
C SER A 98 -44.69 -3.93 17.41
N THR A 99 -44.58 -2.66 17.03
CA THR A 99 -45.15 -1.56 17.81
C THR A 99 -46.67 -1.69 17.75
N ALA A 100 -47.21 -2.48 18.68
CA ALA A 100 -48.65 -2.62 18.88
C ALA A 100 -49.20 -1.26 19.31
N TRP A 101 -50.02 -0.66 18.46
CA TRP A 101 -50.80 0.53 18.76
C TRP A 101 -52.23 0.11 19.10
N CYS A 102 -52.75 0.59 20.22
CA CYS A 102 -54.14 0.37 20.64
C CYS A 102 -54.96 1.64 20.40
N MET A 103 -56.21 1.49 19.93
CA MET A 103 -57.19 2.58 19.95
C MET A 103 -58.01 2.50 21.23
N VAL A 104 -57.89 3.52 22.08
CA VAL A 104 -58.74 3.70 23.27
C VAL A 104 -59.54 4.98 23.06
N ASN A 105 -60.88 4.88 22.99
CA ASN A 105 -61.78 6.00 22.73
C ASN A 105 -61.41 6.86 21.50
N GLY A 106 -60.95 6.22 20.41
CA GLY A 106 -60.61 6.88 19.15
C GLY A 106 -59.24 7.58 19.11
N VAL A 107 -58.42 7.46 20.18
CA VAL A 107 -57.04 7.99 20.21
C VAL A 107 -56.05 6.84 20.14
N ARG A 108 -55.04 6.97 19.26
CA ARG A 108 -54.00 5.96 19.04
C ARG A 108 -52.91 6.09 20.11
N MET A 109 -52.74 5.07 20.96
CA MET A 109 -51.70 5.04 21.99
C MET A 109 -50.70 3.90 21.75
N SER A 110 -49.43 4.14 22.07
CA SER A 110 -48.36 3.13 21.95
C SER A 110 -48.40 2.16 23.12
N GLY A 111 -48.43 0.86 22.81
CA GLY A 111 -48.42 -0.22 23.78
C GLY A 111 -49.55 -1.23 23.56
N PRO A 112 -49.39 -2.49 24.02
CA PRO A 112 -50.43 -3.51 23.89
C PRO A 112 -51.71 -3.10 24.62
N CYS A 113 -52.87 -3.41 24.05
CA CYS A 113 -54.19 -3.02 24.59
C CYS A 113 -54.45 -3.49 26.03
N SER A 114 -53.70 -4.49 26.52
CA SER A 114 -53.78 -5.00 27.89
C SER A 114 -53.40 -3.97 28.96
N ASN A 115 -52.63 -2.93 28.62
CA ASN A 115 -52.20 -1.90 29.57
C ASN A 115 -53.27 -0.84 29.87
N TYR A 116 -54.40 -0.88 29.17
CA TYR A 116 -55.50 0.06 29.36
C TYR A 116 -56.67 -0.66 30.03
N PRO A 117 -56.89 -0.47 31.35
CA PRO A 117 -57.91 -1.20 32.13
C PRO A 117 -59.37 -0.89 31.73
N ASN A 118 -59.57 -0.11 30.66
CA ASN A 118 -60.89 0.24 30.12
C ASN A 118 -61.04 -0.17 28.62
N ALA A 119 -60.13 -0.98 28.08
CA ALA A 119 -60.20 -1.49 26.70
C ALA A 119 -61.05 -2.77 26.55
N GLY A 120 -61.49 -3.36 27.67
CA GLY A 120 -62.35 -4.55 27.72
C GLY A 120 -63.76 -4.19 28.18
N GLY A 121 -64.53 -3.57 27.30
CA GLY A 121 -65.91 -3.18 27.57
C GLY A 121 -66.72 -3.17 26.28
N GLN A 122 -66.83 -4.33 25.62
CA GLN A 122 -67.92 -4.57 24.69
C GLN A 122 -69.23 -4.53 25.50
N GLY A 123 -69.75 -3.32 25.67
CA GLY A 123 -71.17 -3.11 25.91
C GLY A 123 -71.89 -3.65 24.68
N GLN A 124 -72.36 -4.89 24.84
CA GLN A 124 -73.33 -5.57 24.01
C GLN A 124 -74.48 -4.58 23.73
N PRO A 125 -74.68 -4.10 22.48
CA PRO A 125 -75.91 -3.40 22.14
C PRO A 125 -77.01 -4.44 22.24
N GLY A 126 -77.93 -4.23 23.19
CA GLY A 126 -79.05 -5.12 23.39
C GLY A 126 -79.79 -5.36 22.09
N ASP A 127 -80.09 -6.64 21.84
CA ASP A 127 -81.08 -7.12 20.90
C ASP A 127 -82.41 -6.37 21.11
N GLN A 128 -82.65 -5.34 20.29
CA GLN A 128 -84.00 -4.97 19.89
C GLN A 128 -84.26 -5.59 18.52
N GLN A 129 -84.65 -6.86 18.58
CA GLN A 129 -85.57 -7.46 17.61
C GLN A 129 -86.85 -6.61 17.59
N GLY A 130 -86.87 -5.63 16.70
CA GLY A 130 -88.06 -4.90 16.30
C GLY A 130 -88.20 -5.05 14.80
N GLY A 131 -88.98 -6.04 14.37
CA GLY A 131 -89.43 -6.13 12.98
C GLY A 131 -90.20 -4.86 12.62
N GLN A 132 -89.56 -3.96 11.86
CA GLN A 132 -90.22 -2.88 11.17
C GLN A 132 -89.83 -2.98 9.69
N GLN A 133 -90.68 -3.68 8.95
CA GLN A 133 -90.76 -3.57 7.52
C GLN A 133 -90.94 -2.11 7.12
N GLY A 134 -90.17 -1.69 6.12
CA GLY A 134 -90.64 -0.75 5.11
C GLY A 134 -90.49 0.73 5.48
N GLY A 135 -89.29 1.25 5.29
CA GLY A 135 -89.08 2.68 5.11
C GLY A 135 -87.62 3.02 5.39
N MET A 136 -86.82 3.24 4.34
CA MET A 136 -85.52 3.91 4.50
C MET A 136 -85.75 5.16 5.35
N ARG A 137 -85.15 5.22 6.54
CA ARG A 137 -85.28 6.42 7.37
C ARG A 137 -84.57 7.55 6.63
N GLU A 138 -85.08 8.77 6.75
CA GLU A 138 -84.47 9.96 6.13
C GLU A 138 -82.97 10.13 6.48
N GLY A 139 -82.52 9.52 7.59
CA GLY A 139 -81.10 9.41 7.97
C GLY A 139 -80.26 8.54 7.02
N ASP A 140 -80.80 7.46 6.49
CA ASP A 140 -80.10 6.51 5.60
C ASP A 140 -79.83 7.15 4.24
N MET A 141 -80.79 7.90 3.70
CA MET A 141 -80.62 8.73 2.49
C MET A 141 -79.51 9.77 2.66
N LYS A 142 -79.46 10.47 3.82
CA LYS A 142 -78.38 11.44 4.11
C LYS A 142 -77.02 10.76 4.24
N GLN A 143 -76.95 9.56 4.81
CA GLN A 143 -75.72 8.78 4.89
C GLN A 143 -75.26 8.32 3.50
N MET A 144 -76.18 7.87 2.66
CA MET A 144 -75.90 7.44 1.29
C MET A 144 -75.41 8.60 0.42
N GLN A 145 -76.02 9.79 0.54
CA GLN A 145 -75.54 11.01 -0.12
C GLN A 145 -74.13 11.42 0.33
N ARG A 146 -73.78 11.20 1.61
CA ARG A 146 -72.39 11.41 2.08
C ARG A 146 -71.42 10.38 1.48
N SER A 147 -71.83 9.12 1.37
CA SER A 147 -71.06 8.06 0.73
C SER A 147 -70.79 8.37 -0.75
N ILE A 148 -71.81 8.79 -1.51
CA ILE A 148 -71.68 9.18 -2.93
C ILE A 148 -70.71 10.35 -3.11
N LYS A 149 -70.78 11.38 -2.24
CA LYS A 149 -69.82 12.49 -2.24
C LYS A 149 -68.39 12.03 -1.96
N GLN A 150 -68.21 11.06 -1.07
CA GLN A 150 -66.89 10.48 -0.79
C GLN A 150 -66.36 9.71 -2.01
N MET A 151 -67.22 8.93 -2.68
CA MET A 151 -66.87 8.20 -3.90
C MET A 151 -66.52 9.14 -5.05
N GLU A 152 -67.27 10.23 -5.23
CA GLU A 152 -66.94 11.28 -6.20
C GLU A 152 -65.56 11.91 -5.92
N SER A 153 -65.26 12.20 -4.64
CA SER A 153 -63.94 12.71 -4.25
C SER A 153 -62.82 11.69 -4.55
N ASN A 154 -63.06 10.41 -4.27
CA ASN A 154 -62.12 9.34 -4.56
C ASN A 154 -61.91 9.17 -6.07
N LEU A 155 -62.97 9.20 -6.88
CA LEU A 155 -62.90 9.11 -8.34
C LEU A 155 -62.14 10.31 -8.94
N SER A 156 -62.35 11.51 -8.40
CA SER A 156 -61.60 12.71 -8.81
C SER A 156 -60.11 12.61 -8.47
N ARG A 157 -59.77 12.10 -7.27
CA ARG A 157 -58.38 11.81 -6.89
C ARG A 157 -57.76 10.75 -7.81
N PHE A 158 -58.52 9.72 -8.16
CA PHE A 158 -58.08 8.68 -9.07
C PHE A 158 -57.84 9.20 -10.49
N LYS A 159 -58.76 10.00 -11.05
CA LYS A 159 -58.57 10.72 -12.33
C LYS A 159 -57.28 11.55 -12.31
N LYS A 160 -57.05 12.30 -11.23
CA LYS A 160 -55.82 13.07 -11.07
C LYS A 160 -54.57 12.19 -11.01
N MET A 161 -54.63 11.08 -10.27
CA MET A 161 -53.54 10.09 -10.22
C MET A 161 -53.27 9.46 -11.58
N MET A 162 -54.28 9.10 -12.36
CA MET A 162 -54.10 8.59 -13.72
C MET A 162 -53.42 9.63 -14.61
N VAL A 163 -53.84 10.89 -14.57
CA VAL A 163 -53.19 11.97 -15.33
C VAL A 163 -51.74 12.18 -14.88
N ASP A 164 -51.48 12.13 -13.57
CA ASP A 164 -50.12 12.27 -13.03
C ASP A 164 -49.25 11.05 -13.36
N ALA A 165 -49.82 9.85 -13.43
CA ALA A 165 -49.14 8.64 -13.87
C ALA A 165 -48.84 8.66 -15.38
N GLU A 166 -49.79 9.11 -16.21
CA GLU A 166 -49.58 9.32 -17.65
C GLU A 166 -48.48 10.35 -17.91
N LYS A 167 -48.44 11.45 -17.13
CA LYS A 167 -47.34 12.41 -17.17
C LYS A 167 -45.99 11.82 -16.77
N LYS A 168 -45.99 10.84 -15.87
CA LYS A 168 -44.80 10.10 -15.45
C LYS A 168 -44.43 8.97 -16.41
N GLY A 169 -45.29 8.68 -17.38
CA GLY A 169 -45.06 7.68 -18.41
C GLY A 169 -45.65 6.30 -18.08
N SER A 170 -46.76 6.24 -17.36
CA SER A 170 -47.58 5.02 -17.28
C SER A 170 -48.89 5.31 -17.96
N ALA A 171 -49.05 4.76 -19.17
CA ALA A 171 -50.30 4.87 -19.89
C ALA A 171 -51.38 4.13 -19.11
N ALA A 172 -52.45 4.84 -18.73
CA ALA A 172 -53.58 4.16 -18.13
C ALA A 172 -54.29 3.32 -19.22
N PRO A 173 -54.60 2.04 -18.94
CA PRO A 173 -55.34 1.20 -19.88
C PRO A 173 -56.62 1.88 -20.35
N GLN A 174 -56.97 1.73 -21.63
CA GLN A 174 -58.20 2.34 -22.17
C GLN A 174 -59.44 1.86 -21.39
N GLU A 175 -59.46 0.59 -21.02
CA GLU A 175 -60.50 0.00 -20.16
C GLU A 175 -60.68 0.75 -18.83
N ALA A 176 -59.59 1.20 -18.20
CA ALA A 176 -59.68 1.98 -16.96
C ALA A 176 -60.24 3.38 -17.18
N LYS A 177 -59.93 4.02 -18.32
CA LYS A 177 -60.56 5.30 -18.71
C LYS A 177 -62.05 5.13 -18.91
N ASP A 178 -62.44 4.06 -19.57
CA ASP A 178 -63.85 3.73 -19.83
C ASP A 178 -64.58 3.40 -18.51
N ASN A 179 -63.95 2.64 -17.61
CA ASN A 179 -64.49 2.32 -16.28
C ASN A 179 -64.64 3.57 -15.39
N VAL A 180 -63.74 4.55 -15.51
CA VAL A 180 -63.87 5.86 -14.85
C VAL A 180 -65.07 6.65 -15.38
N ILE A 181 -65.33 6.59 -16.69
CA ILE A 181 -66.50 7.24 -17.31
C ILE A 181 -67.79 6.56 -16.84
N LYS A 182 -67.83 5.23 -16.85
CA LYS A 182 -68.98 4.44 -16.36
C LYS A 182 -69.25 4.71 -14.88
N LEU A 183 -68.23 4.68 -14.03
CA LEU A 183 -68.41 4.95 -12.60
C LEU A 183 -68.85 6.40 -12.33
N GLN A 184 -68.38 7.36 -13.12
CA GLN A 184 -68.88 8.74 -13.05
C GLN A 184 -70.37 8.82 -13.39
N ALA A 185 -70.81 8.12 -14.45
CA ALA A 185 -72.22 8.09 -14.85
C ALA A 185 -73.11 7.48 -13.74
N VAL A 186 -72.67 6.39 -13.11
CA VAL A 186 -73.38 5.77 -11.98
C VAL A 186 -73.45 6.73 -10.78
N ILE A 187 -72.36 7.43 -10.45
CA ILE A 187 -72.34 8.46 -9.39
C ILE A 187 -73.27 9.63 -9.71
N ASP A 188 -73.30 10.09 -10.97
CA ASP A 188 -74.15 11.20 -11.39
C ASP A 188 -75.64 10.84 -11.34
N SER A 189 -76.00 9.61 -11.76
CA SER A 189 -77.36 9.06 -11.57
C SER A 189 -77.71 8.99 -10.08
N ALA A 190 -76.79 8.52 -9.24
CA ALA A 190 -76.99 8.44 -7.78
C ALA A 190 -77.17 9.80 -7.11
N LYS A 191 -76.55 10.87 -7.65
CA LYS A 191 -76.72 12.25 -7.16
C LYS A 191 -78.06 12.86 -7.58
N GLN A 192 -78.62 12.43 -8.70
CA GLN A 192 -79.88 12.93 -9.24
C GLN A 192 -81.11 12.26 -8.62
N ALA A 193 -80.96 11.05 -8.08
CA ALA A 193 -81.99 10.35 -7.34
C ALA A 193 -82.44 11.14 -6.10
N LYS A 194 -83.72 11.52 -6.05
CA LYS A 194 -84.37 12.24 -4.93
C LYS A 194 -85.25 11.32 -4.10
N THR A 195 -85.63 10.18 -4.65
CA THR A 195 -86.54 9.21 -4.03
C THR A 195 -85.84 7.87 -3.75
N PRO A 196 -86.31 7.11 -2.75
CA PRO A 196 -85.83 5.75 -2.48
C PRO A 196 -86.01 4.79 -3.67
N GLU A 197 -87.05 4.98 -4.48
CA GLU A 197 -87.30 4.19 -5.69
C GLU A 197 -86.23 4.44 -6.76
N GLU A 198 -85.92 5.72 -7.04
CA GLU A 198 -84.83 6.09 -7.98
C GLU A 198 -83.44 5.63 -7.50
N MET A 199 -83.24 5.49 -6.18
CA MET A 199 -82.03 4.90 -5.60
C MET A 199 -81.96 3.37 -5.77
N GLY A 200 -83.12 2.70 -5.84
CA GLY A 200 -83.22 1.26 -6.07
C GLY A 200 -82.90 0.86 -7.51
N ASP A 201 -83.08 1.77 -8.46
CA ASP A 201 -82.77 1.58 -9.88
C ASP A 201 -81.26 1.71 -10.21
N ILE A 202 -80.44 2.12 -9.23
CA ILE A 202 -78.99 2.22 -9.38
C ILE A 202 -78.37 0.82 -9.24
N ASP A 203 -77.58 0.41 -10.24
CA ASP A 203 -76.82 -0.84 -10.16
C ASP A 203 -75.61 -0.71 -9.22
N TRP A 204 -75.86 -0.95 -7.93
CA TRP A 204 -74.83 -0.96 -6.89
C TRP A 204 -73.79 -2.08 -7.10
N SER A 205 -74.16 -3.17 -7.77
CA SER A 205 -73.23 -4.26 -8.09
C SER A 205 -72.24 -3.83 -9.17
N GLU A 206 -72.72 -3.16 -10.22
CA GLU A 206 -71.85 -2.57 -11.25
C GLU A 206 -70.91 -1.53 -10.63
N MET A 207 -71.43 -0.69 -9.73
CA MET A 207 -70.60 0.30 -9.01
C MET A 207 -69.47 -0.38 -8.22
N GLN A 208 -69.75 -1.47 -7.51
CA GLN A 208 -68.75 -2.22 -6.75
C GLN A 208 -67.71 -2.88 -7.67
N ASN A 209 -68.13 -3.50 -8.76
CA ASN A 209 -67.25 -4.13 -9.74
C ASN A 209 -66.32 -3.11 -10.42
N LEU A 210 -66.87 -1.97 -10.86
CA LEU A 210 -66.09 -0.87 -11.43
C LEU A 210 -65.10 -0.31 -10.41
N SER A 211 -65.51 -0.15 -9.14
CA SER A 211 -64.62 0.32 -8.09
C SER A 211 -63.46 -0.65 -7.83
N GLN A 212 -63.69 -1.96 -7.87
CA GLN A 212 -62.63 -2.97 -7.69
C GLN A 212 -61.67 -2.97 -8.89
N ALA A 213 -62.18 -3.00 -10.12
CA ALA A 213 -61.36 -2.98 -11.34
C ALA A 213 -60.50 -1.70 -11.44
N LEU A 214 -61.04 -0.56 -11.01
CA LEU A 214 -60.28 0.70 -10.94
C LEU A 214 -59.20 0.68 -9.85
N GLU A 215 -59.43 0.03 -8.71
CA GLU A 215 -58.41 -0.08 -7.64
C GLU A 215 -57.27 -1.01 -8.05
N GLU A 216 -57.56 -2.11 -8.76
CA GLU A 216 -56.52 -2.98 -9.35
C GLU A 216 -55.71 -2.22 -10.39
N THR A 217 -56.37 -1.54 -11.34
CA THR A 217 -55.66 -0.71 -12.33
C THR A 217 -54.87 0.42 -11.67
N ARG A 218 -55.40 1.01 -10.58
CA ARG A 218 -54.69 2.03 -9.80
C ARG A 218 -53.36 1.50 -9.30
N ARG A 219 -53.37 0.28 -8.75
CA ARG A 219 -52.18 -0.35 -8.20
C ARG A 219 -51.15 -0.57 -9.31
N ASP A 220 -51.54 -1.17 -10.43
CA ASP A 220 -50.63 -1.51 -11.51
C ASP A 220 -50.02 -0.27 -12.18
N VAL A 221 -50.86 0.73 -12.50
CA VAL A 221 -50.41 1.99 -13.10
C VAL A 221 -49.49 2.76 -12.14
N PHE A 222 -49.78 2.73 -10.84
CA PHE A 222 -48.93 3.38 -9.84
C PHE A 222 -47.60 2.66 -9.66
N GLU A 223 -47.61 1.33 -9.58
CA GLU A 223 -46.40 0.51 -9.49
C GLU A 223 -45.51 0.70 -10.73
N ALA A 224 -46.09 0.68 -11.94
CA ALA A 224 -45.36 0.95 -13.18
C ALA A 224 -44.78 2.38 -13.21
N ALA A 225 -45.54 3.38 -12.76
CA ALA A 225 -45.07 4.77 -12.73
C ALA A 225 -43.93 4.95 -11.73
N GLN A 226 -44.01 4.28 -10.58
CA GLN A 226 -42.97 4.30 -9.56
C GLN A 226 -41.71 3.57 -10.04
N ARG A 227 -41.85 2.42 -10.72
CA ARG A 227 -40.74 1.70 -11.36
C ARG A 227 -40.06 2.55 -12.42
N MET A 228 -40.81 3.19 -13.31
CA MET A 228 -40.26 4.07 -14.35
C MET A 228 -39.56 5.30 -13.75
N ASP A 229 -40.17 5.99 -12.78
CA ASP A 229 -39.52 7.15 -12.14
C ASP A 229 -38.25 6.74 -11.39
N GLY A 230 -38.30 5.62 -10.67
CA GLY A 230 -37.12 5.03 -10.03
C GLY A 230 -36.01 4.73 -11.04
N MET A 231 -36.37 4.10 -12.15
CA MET A 231 -35.45 3.77 -13.23
C MET A 231 -34.87 5.03 -13.89
N LYS A 232 -35.70 6.02 -14.26
CA LYS A 232 -35.23 7.30 -14.86
C LYS A 232 -34.28 8.05 -13.92
N ARG A 233 -34.50 8.00 -12.60
CA ARG A 233 -33.57 8.54 -11.61
C ARG A 233 -32.27 7.73 -11.56
N GLY A 234 -32.34 6.41 -11.56
CA GLY A 234 -31.19 5.52 -11.66
C GLY A 234 -30.35 5.78 -12.92
N MET A 235 -31.00 5.97 -14.07
CA MET A 235 -30.36 6.28 -15.35
C MET A 235 -29.58 7.60 -15.33
N LYS A 236 -30.03 8.60 -14.57
CA LYS A 236 -29.25 9.84 -14.41
C LYS A 236 -27.94 9.58 -13.65
N GLY A 237 -27.96 8.72 -12.64
CA GLY A 237 -26.75 8.29 -11.93
C GLY A 237 -25.82 7.48 -12.83
N ALA A 238 -26.38 6.51 -13.56
CA ALA A 238 -25.64 5.74 -14.56
C ALA A 238 -24.98 6.62 -15.63
N GLU A 239 -25.68 7.62 -16.14
CA GLU A 239 -25.15 8.57 -17.12
C GLU A 239 -23.92 9.32 -16.59
N GLN A 240 -23.94 9.72 -15.31
CA GLN A 240 -22.78 10.34 -14.65
C GLN A 240 -21.62 9.35 -14.49
N GLY A 241 -21.92 8.11 -14.09
CA GLY A 241 -20.93 7.03 -14.00
C GLY A 241 -20.23 6.76 -15.33
N ILE A 242 -20.99 6.63 -16.42
CA ILE A 242 -20.48 6.46 -17.78
C ILE A 242 -19.58 7.64 -18.17
N LYS A 243 -20.00 8.89 -17.91
CA LYS A 243 -19.15 10.07 -18.21
C LYS A 243 -17.82 10.05 -17.45
N MET A 244 -17.80 9.58 -16.21
CA MET A 244 -16.55 9.42 -15.45
C MET A 244 -15.69 8.31 -16.03
N PHE A 245 -16.30 7.20 -16.42
CA PHE A 245 -15.61 6.08 -17.04
C PHE A 245 -14.98 6.46 -18.38
N GLU A 246 -15.67 7.21 -19.24
CA GLU A 246 -15.12 7.77 -20.48
C GLU A 246 -13.94 8.72 -20.24
N LYS A 247 -14.00 9.51 -19.17
CA LYS A 247 -12.85 10.33 -18.77
C LYS A 247 -11.65 9.46 -18.38
N GLN A 248 -11.86 8.32 -17.74
CA GLN A 248 -10.77 7.37 -17.44
C GLN A 248 -10.22 6.75 -18.74
N LEU A 249 -11.08 6.29 -19.65
CA LEU A 249 -10.66 5.76 -20.96
C LEU A 249 -9.85 6.79 -21.76
N SER A 250 -10.31 8.04 -21.82
CA SER A 250 -9.58 9.10 -22.54
C SER A 250 -8.22 9.43 -21.90
N LYS A 251 -8.07 9.28 -20.59
CA LYS A 251 -6.78 9.41 -19.90
C LYS A 251 -5.84 8.27 -20.27
N LEU A 252 -6.32 7.03 -20.31
CA LEU A 252 -5.55 5.84 -20.72
C LEU A 252 -5.15 5.91 -22.19
N ALA A 253 -6.05 6.34 -23.07
CA ALA A 253 -5.76 6.57 -24.49
C ALA A 253 -4.66 7.64 -24.69
N LYS A 254 -4.69 8.73 -23.91
CA LYS A 254 -3.60 9.74 -23.91
C LYS A 254 -2.25 9.17 -23.44
N GLN A 255 -2.28 8.12 -22.63
CA GLN A 255 -1.09 7.38 -22.19
C GLN A 255 -0.68 6.27 -23.18
N LYS A 256 -1.32 6.19 -24.35
CA LYS A 256 -1.10 5.17 -25.39
C LYS A 256 -1.41 3.74 -24.94
N ILE A 257 -2.27 3.58 -23.93
CA ILE A 257 -2.76 2.27 -23.49
C ILE A 257 -3.99 1.93 -24.33
N ALA A 258 -3.95 0.81 -25.06
CA ALA A 258 -5.12 0.35 -25.80
C ALA A 258 -6.21 -0.07 -24.81
N VAL A 259 -7.43 0.43 -25.08
CA VAL A 259 -8.64 0.01 -24.37
C VAL A 259 -9.26 -1.10 -25.19
N PRO A 260 -9.68 -2.24 -24.59
CA PRO A 260 -10.37 -3.29 -25.33
C PRO A 260 -11.62 -2.71 -26.04
N ALA A 261 -11.83 -3.12 -27.30
CA ALA A 261 -12.89 -2.55 -28.14
C ALA A 261 -14.28 -2.76 -27.52
N GLU A 262 -14.45 -3.91 -26.86
CA GLU A 262 -15.65 -4.32 -26.14
C GLU A 262 -16.09 -3.28 -25.09
N VAL A 263 -15.14 -2.61 -24.44
CA VAL A 263 -15.43 -1.56 -23.45
C VAL A 263 -16.08 -0.35 -24.12
N SER A 264 -15.52 0.08 -25.24
CA SER A 264 -16.03 1.24 -25.99
C SER A 264 -17.41 0.94 -26.57
N ASP A 265 -17.61 -0.28 -27.09
CA ASP A 265 -18.89 -0.74 -27.61
C ASP A 265 -19.96 -0.83 -26.52
N ASN A 266 -19.63 -1.39 -25.35
CA ASN A 266 -20.56 -1.48 -24.23
C ASN A 266 -20.96 -0.10 -23.70
N LEU A 267 -20.03 0.87 -23.63
CA LEU A 267 -20.37 2.24 -23.26
C LEU A 267 -21.29 2.92 -24.29
N ALA A 268 -21.05 2.69 -25.58
CA ALA A 268 -21.91 3.22 -26.64
C ALA A 268 -23.33 2.64 -26.55
N LYS A 269 -23.46 1.31 -26.35
CA LYS A 269 -24.75 0.64 -26.14
C LYS A 269 -25.47 1.16 -24.90
N LEU A 270 -24.79 1.26 -23.76
CA LEU A 270 -25.37 1.80 -22.53
C LEU A 270 -25.83 3.25 -22.69
N LYS A 271 -25.09 4.08 -23.41
CA LYS A 271 -25.53 5.45 -23.73
C LYS A 271 -26.79 5.48 -24.57
N ALA A 272 -26.87 4.63 -25.59
CA ALA A 272 -28.05 4.51 -26.43
C ALA A 272 -29.26 4.03 -25.62
N LEU A 273 -29.10 3.00 -24.78
CA LEU A 273 -30.13 2.51 -23.87
C LEU A 273 -30.60 3.60 -22.90
N ILE A 274 -29.69 4.31 -22.24
CA ILE A 274 -30.04 5.42 -21.34
C ILE A 274 -30.83 6.50 -22.07
N ALA A 275 -30.46 6.82 -23.31
CA ALA A 275 -31.19 7.79 -24.12
C ALA A 275 -32.61 7.30 -24.45
N LEU A 276 -32.77 6.02 -24.82
CA LEU A 276 -34.07 5.40 -25.06
C LEU A 276 -34.95 5.43 -23.80
N VAL A 277 -34.43 4.98 -22.66
CA VAL A 277 -35.16 4.97 -21.38
C VAL A 277 -35.58 6.38 -20.95
N LYS A 278 -34.71 7.38 -21.14
CA LYS A 278 -35.03 8.78 -20.81
C LYS A 278 -36.18 9.33 -21.66
N ASN A 279 -36.25 8.91 -22.91
CA ASN A 279 -37.26 9.35 -23.87
C ASN A 279 -38.53 8.48 -23.85
N ALA A 280 -38.45 7.27 -23.28
CA ALA A 280 -39.58 6.36 -23.16
C ALA A 280 -40.71 6.97 -22.32
N LYS A 281 -41.92 6.84 -22.86
CA LYS A 281 -43.18 7.29 -22.28
C LYS A 281 -43.97 6.16 -21.67
N THR A 282 -43.67 4.90 -21.96
CA THR A 282 -44.32 3.74 -21.29
C THR A 282 -43.29 2.71 -20.84
N TRP A 283 -43.69 1.85 -19.91
CA TRP A 283 -42.81 0.79 -19.41
C TRP A 283 -42.52 -0.26 -20.49
N GLU A 284 -43.49 -0.51 -21.37
CA GLU A 284 -43.35 -1.40 -22.52
C GLU A 284 -42.30 -0.87 -23.52
N GLU A 285 -42.20 0.45 -23.70
CA GLU A 285 -41.13 1.06 -24.50
C GLU A 285 -39.75 0.88 -23.85
N VAL A 286 -39.69 0.81 -22.51
CA VAL A 286 -38.46 0.55 -21.76
C VAL A 286 -38.04 -0.91 -21.86
N GLU A 287 -38.97 -1.84 -21.72
CA GLU A 287 -38.72 -3.28 -21.91
C GLU A 287 -38.30 -3.57 -23.36
N GLY A 288 -39.04 -3.03 -24.34
CA GLY A 288 -38.70 -3.15 -25.75
C GLY A 288 -37.38 -2.49 -26.15
N ALA A 289 -36.87 -1.55 -25.35
CA ALA A 289 -35.55 -0.97 -25.56
C ALA A 289 -34.40 -1.92 -25.15
N GLY A 290 -34.68 -3.03 -24.45
CA GLY A 290 -33.66 -3.98 -23.99
C GLY A 290 -33.04 -3.59 -22.65
N VAL A 291 -33.84 -3.10 -21.70
CA VAL A 291 -33.35 -2.82 -20.33
C VAL A 291 -32.75 -4.06 -19.66
N GLU A 292 -33.21 -5.25 -20.00
CA GLU A 292 -32.73 -6.51 -19.43
C GLU A 292 -31.22 -6.69 -19.65
N ASP A 293 -30.71 -6.33 -20.84
CA ASP A 293 -29.28 -6.41 -21.19
C ASP A 293 -28.41 -5.42 -20.39
N MET A 294 -29.03 -4.43 -19.75
CA MET A 294 -28.31 -3.38 -19.02
C MET A 294 -27.56 -3.95 -17.81
N GLY A 295 -28.12 -4.97 -17.15
CA GLY A 295 -27.47 -5.65 -16.03
C GLY A 295 -26.14 -6.27 -16.43
N ASP A 296 -26.15 -7.05 -17.51
CA ASP A 296 -24.97 -7.73 -18.05
C ASP A 296 -23.92 -6.72 -18.54
N MET A 297 -24.35 -5.63 -19.19
CA MET A 297 -23.44 -4.56 -19.61
C MET A 297 -22.77 -3.86 -18.42
N PHE A 298 -23.50 -3.61 -17.33
CA PHE A 298 -22.88 -3.03 -16.12
C PHE A 298 -21.93 -4.00 -15.44
N GLN A 299 -22.27 -5.29 -15.36
CA GLN A 299 -21.38 -6.31 -14.81
C GLN A 299 -20.09 -6.41 -15.64
N SER A 300 -20.21 -6.37 -16.97
CA SER A 300 -19.05 -6.32 -17.88
C SER A 300 -18.21 -5.07 -17.65
N LEU A 301 -18.82 -3.88 -17.55
CA LEU A 301 -18.10 -2.64 -17.24
C LEU A 301 -17.40 -2.67 -15.88
N ASP A 302 -17.97 -3.34 -14.88
CA ASP A 302 -17.37 -3.45 -13.55
C ASP A 302 -16.10 -4.31 -13.59
N GLN A 303 -16.10 -5.42 -14.34
CA GLN A 303 -14.90 -6.21 -14.60
C GLN A 303 -13.82 -5.39 -15.31
N TYR A 304 -14.21 -4.59 -16.32
CA TYR A 304 -13.27 -3.70 -16.98
C TYR A 304 -12.78 -2.57 -16.09
N ARG A 305 -13.59 -2.11 -15.13
CA ARG A 305 -13.20 -1.06 -14.18
C ARG A 305 -11.98 -1.47 -13.38
N GLU A 306 -11.94 -2.71 -12.88
CA GLU A 306 -10.79 -3.25 -12.14
C GLU A 306 -9.52 -3.28 -13.02
N GLN A 307 -9.67 -3.74 -14.27
CA GLN A 307 -8.56 -3.76 -15.23
C GLN A 307 -8.05 -2.35 -15.54
N LEU A 308 -8.96 -1.39 -15.76
CA LEU A 308 -8.62 0.00 -16.04
C LEU A 308 -7.99 0.70 -14.84
N GLU A 309 -8.40 0.36 -13.61
CA GLU A 309 -7.73 0.85 -12.40
C GLU A 309 -6.28 0.39 -12.36
N THR A 310 -6.04 -0.90 -12.61
CA THR A 310 -4.69 -1.47 -12.68
C THR A 310 -3.87 -0.80 -13.78
N LEU A 311 -4.43 -0.65 -14.98
CA LEU A 311 -3.80 0.08 -16.10
C LEU A 311 -3.53 1.55 -15.76
N SER A 312 -4.37 2.21 -14.96
CA SER A 312 -4.16 3.60 -14.56
C SER A 312 -2.94 3.81 -13.67
N ARG A 313 -2.47 2.76 -13.00
CA ARG A 313 -1.25 2.77 -12.19
C ARG A 313 0.02 2.62 -13.03
N TRP A 314 -0.10 2.15 -14.28
CA TRP A 314 1.03 1.87 -15.17
C TRP A 314 2.03 3.03 -15.33
N PRO A 315 1.64 4.30 -15.52
CA PRO A 315 2.62 5.39 -15.67
C PRO A 315 3.54 5.54 -14.46
N GLN A 316 3.00 5.34 -13.27
CA GLN A 316 3.77 5.38 -12.02
C GLN A 316 4.70 4.16 -11.94
N THR A 317 4.16 2.96 -12.18
CA THR A 317 4.93 1.70 -12.21
C THR A 317 6.09 1.77 -13.22
N LYS A 318 5.82 2.21 -14.45
CA LYS A 318 6.82 2.41 -15.51
C LYS A 318 7.91 3.38 -15.08
N ARG A 319 7.57 4.48 -14.41
CA ARG A 319 8.54 5.46 -13.89
C ARG A 319 9.44 4.83 -12.83
N ASP A 320 8.87 4.08 -11.90
CA ASP A 320 9.61 3.47 -10.80
C ASP A 320 10.52 2.34 -11.30
N ILE A 321 10.06 1.49 -12.24
CA ILE A 321 10.88 0.49 -12.93
C ILE A 321 12.04 1.16 -13.67
N ASN A 322 11.77 2.23 -14.45
CA ASN A 322 12.83 2.94 -15.16
C ASN A 322 13.88 3.52 -14.22
N ARG A 323 13.47 4.01 -13.05
CA ARG A 323 14.40 4.48 -12.01
C ARG A 323 15.27 3.35 -11.49
N GLN A 324 14.68 2.19 -11.18
CA GLN A 324 15.41 1.02 -10.70
C GLN A 324 16.42 0.50 -11.75
N ILE A 325 16.01 0.37 -13.01
CA ILE A 325 16.92 -0.02 -14.12
C ILE A 325 18.07 0.99 -14.24
N ALA A 326 17.78 2.30 -14.22
CA ALA A 326 18.80 3.33 -14.33
C ALA A 326 19.79 3.30 -13.13
N GLU A 327 19.33 2.92 -11.94
CA GLU A 327 20.18 2.71 -10.78
C GLU A 327 21.10 1.49 -10.98
N MET A 328 20.55 0.37 -11.44
CA MET A 328 21.32 -0.83 -11.75
C MET A 328 22.34 -0.60 -12.87
N GLU A 329 22.02 0.18 -13.90
CA GLU A 329 22.99 0.57 -14.93
C GLU A 329 24.17 1.39 -14.37
N ARG A 330 23.91 2.27 -13.40
CA ARG A 330 24.99 2.96 -12.66
C ARG A 330 25.77 1.97 -11.81
N GLY A 331 25.08 0.99 -11.21
CA GLY A 331 25.66 -0.19 -10.56
C GLY A 331 26.67 -0.88 -11.48
N VAL A 332 26.28 -1.26 -12.69
CA VAL A 332 27.14 -1.92 -13.68
C VAL A 332 28.39 -1.09 -13.98
N LYS A 333 28.26 0.24 -14.17
CA LYS A 333 29.41 1.12 -14.41
C LYS A 333 30.38 1.14 -13.21
N ARG A 334 29.84 1.17 -11.98
CA ARG A 334 30.65 1.06 -10.75
C ARG A 334 31.32 -0.31 -10.67
N ALA A 335 30.58 -1.38 -10.90
CA ALA A 335 31.06 -2.77 -10.90
C ALA A 335 32.20 -2.98 -11.89
N LYS A 336 32.10 -2.45 -13.12
CA LYS A 336 33.21 -2.44 -14.10
C LYS A 336 34.49 -1.81 -13.56
N THR A 337 34.34 -0.67 -12.87
CA THR A 337 35.49 0.04 -12.28
C THR A 337 36.12 -0.78 -11.14
N MET A 338 35.30 -1.45 -10.33
CA MET A 338 35.77 -2.32 -9.25
C MET A 338 36.45 -3.58 -9.80
N ALA A 339 35.83 -4.26 -10.76
CA ALA A 339 36.38 -5.42 -11.45
C ALA A 339 37.75 -5.10 -12.07
N ALA A 340 37.90 -3.96 -12.76
CA ALA A 340 39.17 -3.54 -13.33
C ALA A 340 40.26 -3.28 -12.26
N ARG A 341 39.88 -2.83 -11.05
CA ARG A 341 40.82 -2.66 -9.93
C ARG A 341 41.18 -4.00 -9.29
N LEU A 342 40.23 -4.91 -9.18
CA LEU A 342 40.40 -6.27 -8.64
C LEU A 342 41.28 -7.13 -9.53
N ALA A 343 41.08 -7.06 -10.85
CA ALA A 343 41.92 -7.76 -11.83
C ALA A 343 43.41 -7.38 -11.69
N LYS A 344 43.72 -6.10 -11.43
CA LYS A 344 45.10 -5.64 -11.15
C LYS A 344 45.71 -6.24 -9.87
N LYS A 345 44.87 -6.72 -8.96
CA LYS A 345 45.25 -7.41 -7.72
C LYS A 345 45.22 -8.94 -7.86
N GLY A 346 44.93 -9.46 -9.06
CA GLY A 346 44.82 -10.90 -9.32
C GLY A 346 43.52 -11.52 -8.83
N VAL A 347 42.47 -10.73 -8.60
CA VAL A 347 41.13 -11.21 -8.22
C VAL A 347 40.23 -11.11 -9.45
N ASP A 348 39.73 -12.24 -9.93
CA ASP A 348 38.85 -12.30 -11.10
C ASP A 348 37.38 -12.32 -10.68
N VAL A 349 36.65 -11.26 -11.06
CA VAL A 349 35.20 -11.15 -10.87
C VAL A 349 34.48 -10.94 -12.20
N SER A 350 35.12 -11.32 -13.32
CA SER A 350 34.58 -11.13 -14.67
C SER A 350 33.29 -11.91 -14.88
N ALA A 351 33.17 -13.11 -14.31
CA ALA A 351 31.95 -13.92 -14.37
C ALA A 351 30.76 -13.23 -13.66
N ASN A 352 30.94 -12.75 -12.43
CA ASN A 352 29.89 -12.02 -11.70
C ASN A 352 29.51 -10.71 -12.39
N LEU A 353 30.49 -9.99 -12.96
CA LEU A 353 30.21 -8.79 -13.74
C LEU A 353 29.37 -9.11 -14.98
N ALA A 354 29.70 -10.17 -15.71
CA ALA A 354 28.93 -10.60 -16.88
C ALA A 354 27.50 -11.02 -16.50
N GLN A 355 27.33 -11.75 -15.39
CA GLN A 355 26.02 -12.13 -14.85
C GLN A 355 25.20 -10.91 -14.45
N PHE A 356 25.81 -9.91 -13.80
CA PHE A 356 25.13 -8.66 -13.46
C PHE A 356 24.67 -7.89 -14.70
N GLU A 357 25.53 -7.78 -15.72
CA GLU A 357 25.17 -7.14 -16.98
C GLU A 357 24.02 -7.87 -17.70
N GLU A 358 24.09 -9.21 -17.73
CA GLU A 358 23.05 -10.04 -18.32
C GLU A 358 21.72 -9.89 -17.59
N ALA A 359 21.72 -9.94 -16.25
CA ALA A 359 20.52 -9.74 -15.42
C ALA A 359 19.89 -8.36 -15.67
N VAL A 360 20.68 -7.29 -15.70
CA VAL A 360 20.17 -5.94 -16.00
C VAL A 360 19.59 -5.84 -17.41
N ASN A 361 20.17 -6.54 -18.39
CA ASN A 361 19.62 -6.57 -19.75
C ASN A 361 18.33 -7.39 -19.84
N LYS A 362 18.21 -8.50 -19.09
CA LYS A 362 16.94 -9.27 -18.97
C LYS A 362 15.84 -8.41 -18.38
N LEU A 363 16.10 -7.71 -17.27
CA LEU A 363 15.14 -6.79 -16.65
C LEU A 363 14.67 -5.68 -17.59
N LYS A 364 15.55 -5.16 -18.46
CA LYS A 364 15.16 -4.21 -19.51
C LYS A 364 14.23 -4.81 -20.55
N ALA A 365 14.51 -6.04 -20.98
CA ALA A 365 13.70 -6.76 -21.94
C ALA A 365 12.30 -7.05 -21.37
N VAL A 366 12.22 -7.56 -20.13
CA VAL A 366 10.95 -7.80 -19.42
C VAL A 366 10.13 -6.51 -19.31
N ARG A 367 10.76 -5.38 -18.93
CA ARG A 367 10.07 -4.09 -18.89
C ARG A 367 9.51 -3.71 -20.28
N ASP A 368 10.29 -3.87 -21.34
CA ASP A 368 9.83 -3.51 -22.70
C ASP A 368 8.69 -4.43 -23.17
N GLU A 369 8.78 -5.72 -22.86
CA GLU A 369 7.72 -6.69 -23.16
C GLU A 369 6.43 -6.37 -22.39
N ALA A 370 6.53 -6.15 -21.07
CA ALA A 370 5.41 -5.73 -20.24
C ALA A 370 4.79 -4.41 -20.73
N ALA A 371 5.62 -3.45 -21.14
CA ALA A 371 5.14 -2.21 -21.74
C ALA A 371 4.37 -2.46 -23.03
N GLY A 372 4.87 -3.34 -23.90
CA GLY A 372 4.18 -3.75 -25.13
C GLY A 372 2.83 -4.42 -24.85
N LYS A 373 2.78 -5.32 -23.87
CA LYS A 373 1.54 -5.99 -23.42
C LYS A 373 0.50 -5.00 -22.89
N ILE A 374 0.92 -4.08 -22.03
CA ILE A 374 0.04 -3.04 -21.48
C ILE A 374 -0.46 -2.10 -22.57
N GLU A 375 0.43 -1.67 -23.49
CA GLU A 375 0.06 -0.81 -24.62
C GLU A 375 -0.89 -1.53 -25.59
N ALA A 376 -0.82 -2.86 -25.69
CA ALA A 376 -1.74 -3.71 -26.46
C ALA A 376 -3.07 -4.03 -25.73
N GLY A 377 -3.30 -3.49 -24.52
CA GLY A 377 -4.52 -3.74 -23.73
C GLY A 377 -4.49 -5.06 -22.95
N GLN A 378 -3.38 -5.80 -22.99
CA GLN A 378 -3.15 -7.03 -22.23
C GLN A 378 -2.58 -6.69 -20.84
N GLY A 379 -3.29 -5.82 -20.11
CA GLY A 379 -2.81 -5.25 -18.85
C GLY A 379 -2.39 -6.31 -17.83
N ARG A 380 -3.22 -7.33 -17.62
CA ARG A 380 -2.97 -8.41 -16.66
C ARG A 380 -1.68 -9.17 -16.98
N GLU A 381 -1.53 -9.65 -18.21
CA GLU A 381 -0.30 -10.33 -18.66
C GLU A 381 0.94 -9.44 -18.49
N GLY A 382 0.83 -8.15 -18.79
CA GLY A 382 1.93 -7.21 -18.60
C GLY A 382 2.32 -7.02 -17.13
N PHE A 383 1.37 -6.97 -16.20
CA PHE A 383 1.66 -6.91 -14.77
C PHE A 383 2.18 -8.25 -14.22
N ASP A 384 1.65 -9.37 -14.70
CA ASP A 384 2.12 -10.71 -14.32
C ASP A 384 3.60 -10.91 -14.73
N LEU A 385 4.02 -10.42 -15.91
CA LEU A 385 5.43 -10.41 -16.32
C LEU A 385 6.29 -9.57 -15.38
N LEU A 386 5.79 -8.43 -14.92
CA LEU A 386 6.53 -7.59 -13.98
C LEU A 386 6.66 -8.24 -12.61
N GLU A 387 5.60 -8.85 -12.10
CA GLU A 387 5.62 -9.52 -10.80
C GLU A 387 6.57 -10.71 -10.79
N ASN A 388 6.42 -11.61 -11.75
CA ASN A 388 7.16 -12.87 -11.78
C ASN A 388 8.60 -12.68 -12.28
N ASP A 389 8.80 -11.94 -13.38
CA ASP A 389 10.11 -11.88 -14.03
C ASP A 389 10.89 -10.62 -13.63
N PHE A 390 10.26 -9.44 -13.58
CA PHE A 390 10.99 -8.22 -13.24
C PHE A 390 11.34 -8.17 -11.74
N PHE A 391 10.34 -8.24 -10.86
CA PHE A 391 10.57 -8.17 -9.43
C PHE A 391 11.18 -9.45 -8.88
N GLY A 392 10.80 -10.62 -9.39
CA GLY A 392 11.41 -11.89 -9.02
C GLY A 392 12.93 -11.97 -9.32
N GLN A 393 13.40 -11.37 -10.42
CA GLN A 393 14.82 -11.40 -10.81
C GLN A 393 15.62 -10.16 -10.35
N THR A 394 14.96 -9.16 -9.75
CA THR A 394 15.65 -7.94 -9.30
C THR A 394 16.64 -8.25 -8.18
N ASP A 395 16.30 -9.15 -7.26
CA ASP A 395 17.17 -9.54 -6.15
C ASP A 395 18.42 -10.25 -6.64
N ASP A 396 18.31 -11.15 -7.62
CA ASP A 396 19.45 -11.83 -8.26
C ASP A 396 20.43 -10.83 -8.90
N ALA A 397 19.90 -9.78 -9.55
CA ALA A 397 20.73 -8.73 -10.14
C ALA A 397 21.53 -7.98 -9.05
N TRP A 398 20.89 -7.64 -7.92
CA TRP A 398 21.56 -6.98 -6.80
C TRP A 398 22.54 -7.88 -6.07
N GLN A 399 22.26 -9.17 -5.97
CA GLN A 399 23.17 -10.14 -5.35
C GLN A 399 24.52 -10.19 -6.10
N ASN A 400 24.50 -10.19 -7.44
CA ASN A 400 25.72 -10.14 -8.24
C ASN A 400 26.52 -8.86 -7.97
N MET A 401 25.85 -7.72 -7.79
CA MET A 401 26.53 -6.47 -7.40
C MET A 401 27.12 -6.56 -5.98
N LYS A 402 26.37 -7.13 -5.01
CA LYS A 402 26.84 -7.32 -3.62
C LYS A 402 28.13 -8.15 -3.59
N ILE A 403 28.20 -9.23 -4.39
CA ILE A 403 29.41 -10.07 -4.50
C ILE A 403 30.60 -9.23 -4.99
N ILE A 404 30.42 -8.40 -6.02
CA ILE A 404 31.51 -7.55 -6.54
C ILE A 404 31.95 -6.50 -5.50
N ASP A 405 31.01 -5.91 -4.76
CA ASP A 405 31.32 -4.98 -3.67
C ASP A 405 32.09 -5.66 -2.54
N MET A 406 31.66 -6.87 -2.15
CA MET A 406 32.37 -7.69 -1.16
C MET A 406 33.79 -8.00 -1.61
N MET A 407 33.98 -8.48 -2.84
CA MET A 407 35.29 -8.75 -3.43
C MET A 407 36.16 -7.49 -3.46
N SER A 408 35.58 -6.33 -3.76
CA SER A 408 36.28 -5.04 -3.76
C SER A 408 36.80 -4.66 -2.37
N ASN A 409 35.98 -4.88 -1.32
CA ASN A 409 36.37 -4.66 0.08
C ASN A 409 37.43 -5.66 0.54
N LEU A 410 37.29 -6.94 0.18
CA LEU A 410 38.29 -7.98 0.42
C LEU A 410 39.62 -7.69 -0.30
N GLY A 411 39.55 -7.06 -1.47
CA GLY A 411 40.72 -6.55 -2.17
C GLY A 411 41.46 -5.43 -1.40
N ARG A 412 40.78 -4.68 -0.51
CA ARG A 412 41.43 -3.74 0.44
C ARG A 412 42.03 -4.48 1.62
N PHE A 413 41.29 -5.44 2.19
CA PHE A 413 41.77 -6.32 3.24
C PHE A 413 43.14 -6.92 2.87
N ALA A 414 43.32 -7.41 1.64
CA ALA A 414 44.60 -7.94 1.17
C ALA A 414 45.79 -6.98 1.31
N SER A 415 45.55 -5.68 1.22
CA SER A 415 46.60 -4.64 1.34
C SER A 415 46.82 -4.25 2.81
N GLU A 416 45.75 -4.14 3.58
CA GLU A 416 45.78 -3.82 5.01
C GLU A 416 46.42 -4.96 5.80
N PHE A 417 45.95 -6.19 5.61
CA PHE A 417 46.52 -7.40 6.21
C PHE A 417 48.04 -7.50 6.00
N LYS A 418 48.54 -7.27 4.78
CA LYS A 418 49.99 -7.29 4.51
C LYS A 418 50.75 -6.19 5.26
N ARG A 419 50.15 -5.01 5.41
CA ARG A 419 50.73 -3.90 6.18
C ARG A 419 50.77 -4.25 7.66
N ASP A 420 49.67 -4.78 8.19
CA ASP A 420 49.52 -5.06 9.62
C ASP A 420 50.42 -6.23 10.05
N ILE A 421 50.56 -7.28 9.22
CA ILE A 421 51.58 -8.33 9.42
C ILE A 421 53.01 -7.76 9.41
N ALA A 422 53.32 -6.83 8.50
CA ALA A 422 54.64 -6.20 8.44
C ALA A 422 54.91 -5.30 9.65
N GLU A 423 53.87 -4.65 10.18
CA GLU A 423 53.94 -3.86 11.41
C GLU A 423 54.16 -4.74 12.64
N GLY A 424 53.40 -5.83 12.80
CA GLY A 424 53.62 -6.82 13.85
C GLY A 424 55.04 -7.39 13.83
N GLN A 425 55.59 -7.69 12.64
CA GLN A 425 56.98 -8.10 12.50
C GLN A 425 58.00 -7.04 12.94
N ARG A 426 57.72 -5.75 12.73
CA ARG A 426 58.60 -4.65 13.18
C ARG A 426 58.55 -4.50 14.71
N MET A 427 57.36 -4.66 15.29
CA MET A 427 57.16 -4.66 16.75
C MET A 427 57.95 -5.82 17.39
N ILE A 428 57.78 -7.05 16.89
CA ILE A 428 58.55 -8.23 17.33
C ILE A 428 60.06 -7.97 17.22
N LYS A 429 60.56 -7.46 16.08
CA LYS A 429 62.00 -7.14 15.91
C LYS A 429 62.50 -6.11 16.92
N THR A 430 61.66 -5.17 17.33
CA THR A 430 62.01 -4.15 18.33
C THR A 430 62.16 -4.78 19.72
N LEU A 431 61.26 -5.69 20.10
CA LEU A 431 61.36 -6.46 21.35
C LEU A 431 62.55 -7.42 21.36
N GLN A 432 62.82 -8.11 20.24
CA GLN A 432 64.01 -8.96 20.09
C GLN A 432 65.31 -8.18 20.28
N ARG A 433 65.39 -6.95 19.75
CA ARG A 433 66.56 -6.06 19.98
C ARG A 433 66.72 -5.68 21.44
N LYS A 434 65.62 -5.62 22.21
CA LYS A 434 65.62 -5.44 23.66
C LYS A 434 65.88 -6.75 24.42
N LYS A 435 66.12 -7.87 23.72
CA LYS A 435 66.35 -9.22 24.27
C LYS A 435 65.18 -9.75 25.11
N ILE A 436 63.95 -9.34 24.78
CA ILE A 436 62.72 -9.88 25.35
C ILE A 436 62.34 -11.14 24.56
N ASP A 437 61.85 -12.18 25.24
CA ASP A 437 61.33 -13.38 24.58
C ASP A 437 60.04 -13.03 23.82
N VAL A 438 59.98 -13.41 22.54
CA VAL A 438 58.88 -13.09 21.63
C VAL A 438 58.30 -14.34 20.97
N SER A 439 58.62 -15.54 21.46
CA SER A 439 58.18 -16.80 20.88
C SER A 439 56.65 -16.86 20.71
N GLU A 440 55.88 -16.57 21.77
CA GLU A 440 54.42 -16.54 21.71
C GLU A 440 53.87 -15.50 20.72
N LEU A 441 54.45 -14.30 20.65
CA LEU A 441 54.05 -13.28 19.65
C LEU A 441 54.34 -13.74 18.22
N GLN A 442 55.43 -14.48 18.00
CA GLN A 442 55.75 -15.04 16.68
C GLN A 442 54.74 -16.11 16.27
N ASP A 443 54.29 -16.93 17.22
CA ASP A 443 53.29 -17.99 16.99
C ASP A 443 51.92 -17.38 16.69
N ILE A 444 51.44 -16.42 17.50
CA ILE A 444 50.17 -15.71 17.27
C ILE A 444 50.17 -15.02 15.90
N LEU A 445 51.24 -14.27 15.59
CA LEU A 445 51.36 -13.61 14.28
C LEU A 445 51.47 -14.63 13.14
N GLY A 446 52.07 -15.80 13.38
CA GLY A 446 52.13 -16.92 12.45
C GLY A 446 50.75 -17.47 12.12
N ASN A 447 49.91 -17.70 13.14
CA ASN A 447 48.54 -18.18 13.00
C ASN A 447 47.65 -17.15 12.30
N ALA A 448 47.71 -15.88 12.71
CA ALA A 448 47.02 -14.77 12.05
C ALA A 448 47.44 -14.67 10.57
N LYS A 449 48.74 -14.84 10.30
CA LYS A 449 49.27 -14.82 8.93
C LYS A 449 48.73 -15.99 8.09
N ALA A 450 48.64 -17.19 8.66
CA ALA A 450 48.11 -18.37 7.98
C ALA A 450 46.62 -18.16 7.63
N LYS A 451 45.82 -17.71 8.59
CA LYS A 451 44.38 -17.47 8.41
C LYS A 451 44.07 -16.35 7.42
N GLY A 452 44.80 -15.24 7.48
CA GLY A 452 44.64 -14.20 6.47
C GLY A 452 45.12 -14.65 5.08
N GLN A 453 46.04 -15.61 4.98
CA GLN A 453 46.41 -16.23 3.71
C GLN A 453 45.30 -17.15 3.18
N GLU A 454 44.59 -17.88 4.04
CA GLU A 454 43.38 -18.65 3.66
C GLU A 454 42.34 -17.73 3.03
N ILE A 455 42.05 -16.56 3.63
CA ILE A 455 41.16 -15.55 3.03
C ILE A 455 41.67 -15.10 1.66
N LEU A 456 42.96 -14.79 1.53
CA LEU A 456 43.56 -14.37 0.27
C LEU A 456 43.46 -15.42 -0.83
N ASP A 457 43.55 -16.69 -0.47
CA ASP A 457 43.51 -17.78 -1.42
C ASP A 457 42.07 -18.09 -1.85
N MET A 458 41.09 -17.97 -0.93
CA MET A 458 39.65 -18.02 -1.29
C MET A 458 39.28 -16.90 -2.26
N ILE A 459 39.72 -15.66 -2.01
CA ILE A 459 39.46 -14.51 -2.90
C ILE A 459 40.02 -14.77 -4.32
N LYS A 460 41.21 -15.37 -4.43
CA LYS A 460 41.81 -15.69 -5.74
C LYS A 460 41.17 -16.89 -6.41
N GLY A 461 40.63 -17.83 -5.63
CA GLY A 461 39.95 -19.02 -6.12
C GLY A 461 38.63 -18.73 -6.83
N GLY A 462 38.01 -17.58 -6.54
CA GLY A 462 36.75 -17.14 -7.17
C GLY A 462 35.50 -17.70 -6.49
N ASP A 463 35.58 -18.87 -5.86
CA ASP A 463 34.55 -19.43 -4.99
C ASP A 463 34.64 -18.78 -3.60
N VAL A 464 33.99 -17.62 -3.47
CA VAL A 464 33.86 -16.98 -2.17
C VAL A 464 32.59 -17.45 -1.47
N ASP A 465 32.79 -18.23 -0.43
CA ASP A 465 31.80 -18.56 0.58
C ASP A 465 31.76 -17.43 1.62
N GLU A 466 30.65 -16.69 1.68
CA GLU A 466 30.46 -15.55 2.59
C GLU A 466 30.58 -15.98 4.06
N ASP A 467 30.03 -17.15 4.43
CA ASP A 467 30.01 -17.64 5.80
C ASP A 467 31.40 -18.10 6.24
N MET A 468 32.13 -18.76 5.35
CA MET A 468 33.52 -19.18 5.62
C MET A 468 34.45 -17.97 5.79
N ILE A 469 34.29 -16.91 4.99
CA ILE A 469 35.07 -15.68 5.17
C ILE A 469 34.78 -15.03 6.51
N ILE A 470 33.51 -14.92 6.91
CA ILE A 470 33.13 -14.33 8.20
C ILE A 470 33.78 -15.10 9.34
N SER A 471 33.69 -16.43 9.34
CA SER A 471 34.30 -17.28 10.36
C SER A 471 35.82 -17.09 10.47
N ILE A 472 36.54 -17.00 9.34
CA ILE A 472 38.00 -16.77 9.38
C ILE A 472 38.34 -15.34 9.84
N MET A 473 37.50 -14.35 9.53
CA MET A 473 37.70 -12.98 10.01
C MET A 473 37.53 -12.87 11.53
N GLU A 474 36.58 -13.59 12.12
CA GLU A 474 36.40 -13.68 13.59
C GLU A 474 37.61 -14.34 14.28
N GLU A 475 38.15 -15.41 13.70
CA GLU A 475 39.39 -16.02 14.19
C GLU A 475 40.58 -15.05 14.10
N MET A 476 40.68 -14.29 13.01
CA MET A 476 41.73 -13.27 12.86
C MET A 476 41.62 -12.12 13.86
N GLU A 477 40.40 -11.68 14.18
CA GLU A 477 40.16 -10.68 15.22
C GLU A 477 40.64 -11.20 16.58
N THR A 478 40.36 -12.47 16.89
CA THR A 478 40.84 -13.12 18.11
C THR A 478 42.37 -13.09 18.19
N TYR A 479 43.09 -13.49 17.12
CA TYR A 479 44.55 -13.40 17.11
C TYR A 479 45.09 -11.97 17.20
N GLY A 480 44.35 -10.99 16.67
CA GLY A 480 44.69 -9.58 16.82
C GLY A 480 44.66 -9.13 18.28
N GLN A 481 43.61 -9.49 19.01
CA GLN A 481 43.46 -9.20 20.45
C GLN A 481 44.52 -9.93 21.28
N GLU A 482 44.78 -11.21 21.01
CA GLU A 482 45.84 -11.98 21.68
C GLU A 482 47.23 -11.36 21.43
N PHE A 483 47.51 -10.89 20.21
CA PHE A 483 48.75 -10.22 19.88
C PHE A 483 48.93 -8.92 20.67
N GLU A 484 47.91 -8.07 20.73
CA GLU A 484 47.94 -6.80 21.48
C GLU A 484 48.12 -7.06 22.98
N GLN A 485 47.33 -7.98 23.56
CA GLN A 485 47.45 -8.35 24.97
C GLN A 485 48.85 -8.87 25.33
N LYS A 486 49.41 -9.75 24.50
CA LYS A 486 50.74 -10.31 24.74
C LYS A 486 51.84 -9.27 24.52
N PHE A 487 51.67 -8.37 23.56
CA PHE A 487 52.61 -7.28 23.31
C PHE A 487 52.65 -6.32 24.50
N ASP A 488 51.49 -5.98 25.07
CA ASP A 488 51.38 -5.15 26.27
C ASP A 488 52.00 -5.84 27.48
N GLU A 489 51.72 -7.13 27.72
CA GLU A 489 52.36 -7.92 28.77
C GLU A 489 53.90 -7.85 28.69
N LEU A 490 54.45 -8.04 27.49
CA LEU A 490 55.91 -8.06 27.26
C LEU A 490 56.56 -6.67 27.29
N THR A 491 55.81 -5.61 26.99
CA THR A 491 56.31 -4.23 27.06
C THR A 491 56.17 -3.62 28.46
N GLY A 492 55.55 -4.33 29.40
CA GLY A 492 55.18 -3.79 30.69
C GLY A 492 54.01 -2.81 30.60
N GLY A 493 53.21 -2.90 29.52
CA GLY A 493 51.95 -2.19 29.30
C GLY A 493 50.80 -2.68 30.18
N GLY A 494 51.10 -3.21 31.37
CA GLY A 494 50.15 -3.03 32.46
C GLY A 494 50.03 -1.54 32.64
N GLU A 495 48.89 -0.98 32.23
CA GLU A 495 48.51 0.43 32.29
C GLU A 495 49.39 1.18 33.28
N ASP A 496 50.48 1.78 32.78
CA ASP A 496 51.46 2.49 33.59
C ASP A 496 50.73 3.76 33.99
N MET A 497 49.91 3.62 35.02
CA MET A 497 48.86 4.55 35.36
C MET A 497 49.54 5.91 35.49
N PRO A 498 48.95 7.02 35.03
CA PRO A 498 49.65 8.31 34.94
C PRO A 498 50.26 8.79 36.28
N TRP A 499 49.90 8.16 37.41
CA TRP A 499 50.51 8.38 38.72
C TRP A 499 51.80 7.58 39.02
N GLU A 500 52.10 6.47 38.33
CA GLU A 500 53.25 5.60 38.62
C GLU A 500 54.60 6.19 38.19
N LYS A 501 54.59 7.11 37.23
CA LYS A 501 55.79 7.82 36.76
C LYS A 501 56.23 8.98 37.68
N GLY A 502 55.64 9.07 38.88
CA GLY A 502 56.02 9.97 39.96
C GLY A 502 55.59 11.44 39.76
N PRO A 503 55.77 12.29 40.79
CA PRO A 503 55.25 13.67 40.83
C PRO A 503 55.70 14.60 39.69
N LYS A 504 56.72 14.19 38.93
CA LYS A 504 57.34 14.98 37.86
C LYS A 504 56.55 14.99 36.55
N GLN A 505 55.50 14.17 36.44
CA GLN A 505 54.65 14.11 35.24
C GLN A 505 53.52 15.14 35.23
N PHE A 506 53.11 15.60 36.41
CA PHE A 506 52.29 16.78 36.52
C PHE A 506 53.19 17.97 36.16
N GLN A 507 53.21 18.35 34.88
CA GLN A 507 53.63 19.71 34.54
C GLN A 507 52.76 20.62 35.38
N GLU A 508 53.39 21.36 36.30
CA GLU A 508 52.76 22.37 37.13
C GLU A 508 51.85 23.17 36.20
N MET A 509 50.53 23.06 36.39
CA MET A 509 49.57 23.73 35.51
C MET A 509 49.89 25.21 35.58
N LYS A 510 50.61 25.71 34.57
CA LYS A 510 50.87 27.13 34.41
C LYS A 510 49.50 27.73 34.13
N ALA A 511 48.88 28.25 35.18
CA ALA A 511 47.62 28.97 35.06
C ALA A 511 47.80 29.98 33.92
N PRO A 512 46.89 30.01 32.93
CA PRO A 512 46.94 31.00 31.87
C PRO A 512 47.13 32.38 32.49
N SER A 513 47.98 33.23 31.90
CA SER A 513 48.36 34.52 32.47
C SER A 513 47.15 35.37 32.90
N VAL A 514 46.01 35.17 32.24
CA VAL A 514 44.70 35.76 32.59
C VAL A 514 44.23 35.39 33.99
N VAL A 515 44.35 34.12 34.40
CA VAL A 515 43.91 33.62 35.72
C VAL A 515 44.88 34.05 36.83
N SER A 516 46.18 34.13 36.52
CA SER A 516 47.21 34.57 37.48
C SER A 516 47.06 36.01 37.97
N LYS A 517 46.28 36.84 37.26
CA LYS A 517 45.98 38.24 37.62
C LYS A 517 44.91 38.36 38.73
N TYR A 518 44.10 37.31 38.94
CA TYR A 518 42.99 37.32 39.90
C TYR A 518 43.26 36.49 41.16
N LEU A 519 44.38 35.77 41.22
CA LEU A 519 44.79 35.04 42.41
C LEU A 519 45.56 35.98 43.35
N PRO A 520 45.10 36.18 44.60
CA PRO A 520 45.81 37.01 45.56
C PRO A 520 47.17 36.39 45.88
N ARG A 521 48.25 37.04 45.42
CA ARG A 521 49.62 36.66 45.79
C ARG A 521 49.77 36.73 47.31
N LYS A 522 49.86 35.57 47.95
CA LYS A 522 50.26 35.47 49.36
C LYS A 522 51.70 35.96 49.46
N GLN A 523 51.89 37.18 49.96
CA GLN A 523 53.21 37.76 50.22
C GLN A 523 53.91 36.94 51.30
N SER A 524 54.84 36.07 50.92
CA SER A 524 55.92 35.63 51.81
C SER A 524 56.82 36.85 52.04
N ARG A 525 56.59 37.49 53.18
CA ARG A 525 57.35 38.62 53.72
C ARG A 525 58.67 38.06 54.26
N GLU A 526 59.67 37.96 53.39
CA GLU A 526 61.06 37.78 53.81
C GLU A 526 61.61 39.17 54.17
N MET A 527 62.17 39.24 55.37
CA MET A 527 62.68 40.47 55.97
C MET A 527 64.01 40.90 55.34
N GLU A 528 64.30 42.19 55.53
CA GLU A 528 65.61 42.83 55.59
C GLU A 528 66.27 43.38 54.31
N GLY A 529 66.43 44.71 54.35
CA GLY A 529 67.57 45.47 53.81
C GLY A 529 67.44 45.82 52.34
N GLY A 530 66.99 47.01 51.94
CA GLY A 530 67.73 48.26 52.14
C GLY A 530 68.10 48.85 50.76
N PRO A 531 68.31 50.17 50.62
CA PRO A 531 67.59 51.00 49.65
C PRO A 531 68.46 51.50 48.48
N GLU A 532 67.83 51.98 47.39
CA GLU A 532 68.04 53.34 46.84
C GLU A 532 67.35 53.58 45.48
N GLY A 533 66.69 54.75 45.37
CA GLY A 533 66.44 55.54 44.15
C GLY A 533 65.51 54.94 43.08
N GLY A 534 64.29 55.43 42.85
CA GLY A 534 64.02 56.78 42.35
C GLY A 534 63.07 56.69 41.12
N PRO A 535 62.38 57.78 40.71
CA PRO A 535 60.99 57.72 40.26
C PRO A 535 60.77 58.00 38.76
N GLY A 536 59.65 57.53 38.22
CA GLY A 536 59.07 58.02 36.96
C GLY A 536 57.70 57.36 36.72
N GLN A 537 56.59 58.03 37.06
CA GLN A 537 55.72 58.75 36.11
C GLN A 537 55.38 57.88 34.89
N GLY A 538 54.17 57.33 34.77
CA GLY A 538 52.94 58.08 34.50
C GLY A 538 52.15 57.36 33.39
N PRO A 539 50.88 57.72 33.13
CA PRO A 539 49.81 56.76 32.91
C PRO A 539 49.14 56.86 31.51
N MET A 540 48.20 55.95 31.22
CA MET A 540 46.84 56.22 30.68
C MET A 540 46.37 55.25 29.57
N ASN A 541 45.04 55.06 29.62
CA ASN A 541 44.10 54.69 28.56
C ASN A 541 44.08 53.23 28.09
N GLY A 542 42.93 52.55 27.98
CA GLY A 542 41.55 53.00 28.05
C GLY A 542 40.78 52.53 26.81
N GLY A 543 39.77 51.69 27.03
CA GLY A 543 38.56 51.66 26.19
C GLY A 543 38.38 50.56 25.13
N PRO A 544 37.13 50.27 24.72
CA PRO A 544 36.61 48.89 24.58
C PRO A 544 35.80 48.60 23.29
N GLN A 545 35.22 47.39 23.23
CA GLN A 545 33.99 46.95 22.52
C GLN A 545 33.93 47.01 20.97
N ASP A 546 33.54 45.89 20.34
CA ASP A 546 32.30 45.85 19.52
C ASP A 546 31.85 44.41 19.20
N SER A 547 30.55 44.19 19.09
CA SER A 547 29.85 42.93 18.83
C SER A 547 28.77 43.15 17.76
N GLY A 548 28.86 42.42 16.64
CA GLY A 548 27.94 42.55 15.49
C GLY A 548 26.90 41.42 15.35
N PRO A 549 25.79 41.63 14.61
CA PRO A 549 24.52 40.94 14.82
C PRO A 549 24.06 39.96 13.69
N MET A 550 23.00 39.21 14.01
CA MET A 550 22.27 38.25 13.16
C MET A 550 21.42 38.90 12.06
N ASN A 551 21.24 38.18 10.94
CA ASN A 551 20.40 38.57 9.81
C ASN A 551 19.39 37.43 9.50
N SER A 552 18.11 37.77 9.38
CA SER A 552 16.99 36.90 9.02
C SER A 552 16.34 37.41 7.73
N GLY A 553 16.25 36.56 6.70
CA GLY A 553 15.64 36.87 5.40
C GLY A 553 14.21 36.31 5.22
N PRO A 554 13.39 36.87 4.32
CA PRO A 554 11.95 36.61 4.25
C PRO A 554 11.52 35.60 3.18
N MET A 555 10.26 35.16 3.33
CA MET A 555 9.48 34.32 2.40
C MET A 555 9.16 35.02 1.08
N TYR A 556 9.14 34.21 0.02
CA TYR A 556 8.12 34.21 -1.04
C TYR A 556 7.67 32.77 -1.28
#